data_AF-A0A1Y2JYX5-F1
#
_entry.id   AF-A0A1Y2JYX5-F1
#
_cell.length_a   1.000
_cell.length_b   1.000
_cell.length_c   1.000
_cell.angle_alpha   90.00
_cell.angle_beta   90.00
_cell.angle_gamma   90.00
#
_symmetry.space_group_name_H-M   'P 1'
#
loop_
_entity.id
_entity.type
_entity.pdbx_description
1 polymer ?
#
loop_
_entity_poly.entity_id
_entity_poly.type
_entity_poly.pdbx_seq_one_letter_code
_entity_poly.pdbx_strand_id
1 'polypeptide(L)'
;MSGAIWLALLSGCATTIAVSPVDLASAPKVTLDVKLPGHAIVQMSQSAQSLIFDGPPVTFEGSATTLQAPIGEITRRATLQVFQSLFEGGASMGESAVSAAPGELVVTPEIITMEWGYQPLGVRIRPLLRVLVGGALDIFSLQMSNSLLRRLYDARKQEILNQRK
;
A
#
# COMPACT_ATOMS: atom_id res chain seq x y z
N MET A 1 -48.59 40.55 -20.08
CA MET A 1 -47.76 39.97 -21.16
C MET A 1 -46.41 39.62 -20.55
N SER A 2 -46.04 38.34 -20.66
CA SER A 2 -44.69 37.79 -20.76
C SER A 2 -43.62 38.38 -19.81
N GLY A 3 -43.15 37.69 -18.76
CA GLY A 3 -42.78 36.28 -18.73
C GLY A 3 -41.29 36.19 -18.43
N ALA A 4 -40.88 36.58 -17.22
CA ALA A 4 -39.51 36.48 -16.73
C ALA A 4 -39.25 35.03 -16.29
N ILE A 5 -38.79 34.21 -17.25
CA ILE A 5 -38.46 32.80 -17.01
C ILE A 5 -37.06 32.74 -16.39
N TRP A 6 -37.05 32.62 -15.06
CA TRP A 6 -36.24 31.72 -14.26
C TRP A 6 -34.94 31.21 -14.90
N LEU A 7 -33.84 31.92 -14.61
CA LEU A 7 -32.46 31.59 -14.98
C LEU A 7 -31.62 31.34 -13.71
N ALA A 8 -32.13 30.49 -12.84
CA ALA A 8 -31.43 30.02 -11.65
C ALA A 8 -31.88 28.59 -11.43
N LEU A 9 -30.96 27.60 -11.46
CA LEU A 9 -31.04 26.26 -10.83
C LEU A 9 -30.07 25.21 -11.44
N LEU A 10 -28.88 25.60 -11.92
CA LEU A 10 -27.83 24.63 -12.29
C LEU A 10 -26.48 24.94 -11.64
N SER A 11 -26.48 25.46 -10.41
CA SER A 11 -25.28 25.45 -9.56
C SER A 11 -25.10 24.03 -8.99
N GLY A 12 -24.49 23.13 -9.76
CA GLY A 12 -24.03 21.84 -9.28
C GLY A 12 -22.97 22.05 -8.19
N CYS A 13 -23.30 21.71 -6.94
CA CYS A 13 -22.31 21.68 -5.87
C CYS A 13 -21.39 20.49 -6.13
N ALA A 14 -20.16 20.75 -6.56
CA ALA A 14 -19.12 19.73 -6.57
C ALA A 14 -18.80 19.38 -5.10
N THR A 15 -19.12 18.15 -4.69
CA THR A 15 -18.78 17.65 -3.35
C THR A 15 -17.46 16.92 -3.40
N THR A 16 -16.48 17.43 -2.65
CA THR A 16 -15.22 16.75 -2.38
C THR A 16 -15.42 15.81 -1.20
N ILE A 17 -15.24 14.51 -1.42
CA ILE A 17 -15.30 13.50 -0.36
C ILE A 17 -13.86 13.21 0.07
N ALA A 18 -13.49 13.65 1.26
CA ALA A 18 -12.23 13.27 1.89
C ALA A 18 -12.38 11.86 2.48
N VAL A 19 -11.49 10.96 2.09
CA VAL A 19 -11.51 9.56 2.55
C VAL A 19 -10.99 9.51 3.99
N SER A 20 -11.85 9.06 4.92
CA SER A 20 -11.43 8.70 6.29
C SER A 20 -10.34 7.63 6.24
N PRO A 21 -9.38 7.60 7.19
CA PRO A 21 -8.23 6.71 7.15
C PRO A 21 -8.69 5.29 6.84
N VAL A 22 -8.26 4.78 5.67
CA VAL A 22 -8.62 3.46 5.16
C VAL A 22 -8.52 2.46 6.30
N ASP A 23 -9.62 1.77 6.57
CA ASP A 23 -9.65 0.73 7.58
C ASP A 23 -8.85 -0.47 7.06
N LEU A 24 -7.53 -0.41 7.26
CA LEU A 24 -6.59 -1.46 6.92
C LEU A 24 -6.82 -2.73 7.76
N ALA A 25 -7.80 -2.74 8.68
CA ALA A 25 -8.23 -3.94 9.40
C ALA A 25 -8.69 -5.06 8.45
N SER A 26 -9.20 -4.70 7.26
CA SER A 26 -9.60 -5.65 6.22
C SER A 26 -8.47 -6.05 5.26
N ALA A 27 -7.26 -5.50 5.43
CA ALA A 27 -6.13 -5.89 4.59
C ALA A 27 -5.77 -7.37 4.85
N PRO A 28 -5.43 -8.15 3.82
CA PRO A 28 -5.03 -9.54 3.99
C PRO A 28 -3.83 -9.60 4.94
N LYS A 29 -4.03 -10.20 6.11
CA LYS A 29 -2.95 -10.47 7.06
C LYS A 29 -2.11 -11.60 6.46
N VAL A 30 -0.86 -11.29 6.11
CA VAL A 30 0.11 -12.33 5.78
C VAL A 30 0.57 -12.94 7.10
N THR A 31 -0.21 -13.90 7.60
CA THR A 31 0.19 -14.70 8.74
C THR A 31 1.15 -15.79 8.26
N LEU A 32 2.43 -15.61 8.57
CA LEU A 32 3.38 -16.71 8.60
C LEU A 32 3.27 -17.39 9.97
N ASP A 33 3.34 -18.72 9.99
CA ASP A 33 3.38 -19.49 11.26
C ASP A 33 4.63 -19.16 12.09
N VAL A 34 5.67 -18.62 11.43
CA VAL A 34 6.94 -18.22 12.02
C VAL A 34 7.34 -16.88 11.44
N LYS A 35 7.66 -15.90 12.30
CA LYS A 35 8.18 -14.60 11.89
C LYS A 35 9.59 -14.74 11.32
N LEU A 36 9.95 -13.85 10.40
CA LEU A 36 11.29 -13.77 9.85
C LEU A 36 12.21 -13.07 10.86
N PRO A 37 13.44 -13.59 11.11
CA PRO A 37 14.41 -12.87 11.91
C PRO A 37 14.83 -11.59 11.20
N GLY A 38 15.16 -10.55 11.97
CA GLY A 38 15.60 -9.26 11.46
C GLY A 38 14.54 -8.16 11.54
N HIS A 39 14.73 -7.11 10.74
CA HIS A 39 13.91 -5.90 10.75
C HIS A 39 13.70 -5.36 9.33
N ALA A 40 12.53 -4.80 9.04
CA ALA A 40 12.23 -4.22 7.72
C ALA A 40 12.23 -2.69 7.76
N ILE A 41 12.97 -2.08 6.84
CA ILE A 41 13.01 -0.63 6.64
C ILE A 41 12.17 -0.29 5.41
N VAL A 42 11.04 0.37 5.62
CA VAL A 42 10.19 0.88 4.55
C VAL A 42 10.73 2.23 4.09
N GLN A 43 11.15 2.30 2.83
CA GLN A 43 11.71 3.48 2.23
C GLN A 43 10.79 4.05 1.16
N MET A 44 10.37 5.29 1.34
CA MET A 44 9.59 6.06 0.37
C MET A 44 10.14 7.47 0.29
N SER A 45 10.27 8.03 -0.92
CA SER A 45 10.63 9.44 -1.06
C SER A 45 9.55 10.34 -0.45
N GLN A 46 9.92 11.54 -0.01
CA GLN A 46 8.94 12.50 0.51
C GLN A 46 7.84 12.80 -0.50
N SER A 47 8.18 12.88 -1.79
CA SER A 47 7.23 13.05 -2.89
C SER A 47 6.26 11.87 -3.04
N ALA A 48 6.72 10.63 -2.81
CA ALA A 48 5.86 9.45 -2.85
C ALA A 48 4.95 9.38 -1.62
N GLN A 49 5.43 9.80 -0.45
CA GLN A 49 4.63 9.84 0.78
C GLN A 49 3.53 10.91 0.73
N SER A 50 3.81 12.07 0.12
CA SER A 50 2.85 13.16 -0.02
C SER A 50 1.92 13.02 -1.23
N LEU A 51 1.98 11.90 -1.95
CA LEU A 51 1.17 11.69 -3.15
C LEU A 51 -0.33 11.65 -2.82
N ILE A 52 -1.07 12.57 -3.43
CA ILE A 52 -2.53 12.64 -3.38
C ILE A 52 -3.05 12.20 -4.75
N PHE A 53 -3.92 11.21 -4.76
CA PHE A 53 -4.73 10.87 -5.93
C PHE A 53 -5.88 11.87 -6.02
N ASP A 54 -6.05 12.45 -7.19
CA ASP A 54 -7.20 13.28 -7.55
C ASP A 54 -7.74 12.73 -8.89
N GLY A 55 -8.97 12.21 -8.86
CA GLY A 55 -9.54 11.60 -10.06
C GLY A 55 -11.07 11.53 -10.08
N PRO A 56 -11.65 11.50 -11.29
CA PRO A 56 -13.09 11.36 -11.47
C PRO A 56 -13.54 9.93 -11.19
N PRO A 57 -14.79 9.71 -10.80
CA PRO A 57 -15.30 8.41 -10.44
C PRO A 57 -15.47 7.49 -11.62
N VAL A 58 -15.09 6.24 -11.37
CA VAL A 58 -15.19 5.14 -12.33
C VAL A 58 -16.63 4.65 -12.52
N THR A 59 -17.59 5.13 -11.72
CA THR A 59 -19.00 4.73 -11.76
C THR A 59 -19.95 5.91 -11.94
N PHE A 60 -21.05 5.66 -12.65
CA PHE A 60 -22.08 6.66 -12.99
C PHE A 60 -22.68 7.36 -11.76
N GLU A 61 -22.82 6.66 -10.64
CA GLU A 61 -23.38 7.15 -9.36
C GLU A 61 -22.55 8.28 -8.72
N GLY A 62 -21.34 8.56 -9.21
CA GLY A 62 -20.47 9.61 -8.69
C GLY A 62 -20.19 10.75 -9.66
N SER A 63 -20.80 10.85 -10.85
CA SER A 63 -20.34 11.73 -11.94
C SER A 63 -20.13 13.23 -11.59
N ALA A 64 -20.67 13.71 -10.47
CA ALA A 64 -20.47 15.07 -9.94
C ALA A 64 -19.49 15.16 -8.72
N THR A 65 -18.74 14.11 -8.42
CA THR A 65 -17.85 14.00 -7.25
C THR A 65 -16.42 13.76 -7.68
N THR A 66 -15.47 14.32 -6.95
CA THR A 66 -14.03 14.07 -7.16
C THR A 66 -13.50 13.32 -5.96
N LEU A 67 -12.76 12.23 -6.21
CA LEU A 67 -12.08 11.51 -5.14
C LEU A 67 -10.71 12.12 -4.89
N GLN A 68 -10.48 12.60 -3.68
CA GLN A 68 -9.16 12.96 -3.19
C GLN A 68 -8.71 11.98 -2.10
N ALA A 69 -7.62 11.26 -2.37
CA ALA A 69 -7.11 10.24 -1.46
C ALA A 69 -5.60 10.37 -1.25
N PRO A 70 -5.09 10.35 0.00
CA PRO A 70 -3.66 10.43 0.29
C PRO A 70 -2.99 9.06 0.05
N ILE A 71 -2.84 8.67 -1.22
CA ILE A 71 -2.37 7.34 -1.62
C ILE A 71 -0.95 7.04 -1.18
N GLY A 72 -0.10 8.07 -1.04
CA GLY A 72 1.24 7.93 -0.48
C GLY A 72 1.18 7.44 0.97
N GLU A 73 0.37 8.09 1.80
CA GLU A 73 0.16 7.72 3.20
C GLU A 73 -0.50 6.34 3.37
N ILE A 74 -1.49 6.03 2.53
CA ILE A 74 -2.14 4.71 2.52
C ILE A 74 -1.11 3.63 2.20
N THR A 75 -0.28 3.84 1.17
CA THR A 75 0.79 2.93 0.77
C THR A 75 1.78 2.73 1.92
N ARG A 76 2.26 3.83 2.51
CA ARG A 76 3.19 3.82 3.64
C ARG A 76 2.65 2.97 4.79
N ARG A 77 1.41 3.21 5.21
CA ARG A 77 0.77 2.48 6.32
C ARG A 77 0.53 1.01 5.99
N ALA A 78 0.08 0.71 4.78
CA ALA A 78 -0.17 -0.65 4.33
C ALA A 78 1.13 -1.47 4.31
N THR A 79 2.21 -0.91 3.75
CA THR A 79 3.52 -1.57 3.72
C THR A 79 4.06 -1.78 5.14
N LEU A 80 4.04 -0.76 6.00
CA LEU A 80 4.47 -0.92 7.40
C LEU A 80 3.69 -2.02 8.11
N GLN A 81 2.36 -2.04 7.99
CA GLN A 81 1.52 -3.05 8.65
C GLN A 81 1.86 -4.47 8.18
N VAL A 82 2.07 -4.67 6.88
CA VAL A 82 2.46 -5.98 6.33
C VAL A 82 3.81 -6.40 6.90
N PHE A 83 4.85 -5.57 6.76
CA PHE A 83 6.20 -5.94 7.15
C PHE A 83 6.41 -6.00 8.67
N GLN A 84 5.66 -5.22 9.45
CA GLN A 84 5.66 -5.31 10.92
C GLN A 84 5.11 -6.65 11.41
N SER A 85 4.18 -7.26 10.66
CA SER A 85 3.65 -8.58 10.99
C SER A 85 4.59 -9.72 10.58
N LEU A 86 5.41 -9.51 9.55
CA LEU A 86 6.32 -10.50 8.98
C LEU A 86 7.63 -10.67 9.76
N PHE A 87 8.18 -9.61 10.35
CA PHE A 87 9.49 -9.63 11.00
C PHE A 87 9.41 -9.64 12.53
N GLU A 88 10.34 -10.34 13.19
CA GLU A 88 10.47 -10.36 14.65
C GLU A 88 10.80 -8.97 15.21
N GLY A 89 11.73 -8.27 14.57
CA GLY A 89 12.09 -6.88 14.89
C GLY A 89 11.09 -5.86 14.36
N GLY A 90 10.00 -6.28 13.72
CA GLY A 90 8.98 -5.41 13.14
C GLY A 90 9.47 -4.62 11.91
N ALA A 91 8.88 -3.45 11.69
CA ALA A 91 9.21 -2.57 10.58
C ALA A 91 9.20 -1.10 11.00
N SER A 92 10.09 -0.29 10.42
CA SER A 92 10.12 1.17 10.59
C SER A 92 10.27 1.90 9.26
N MET A 93 10.07 3.22 9.27
CA MET A 93 10.40 4.07 8.14
C MET A 93 11.91 4.33 8.09
N GLY A 94 12.48 4.38 6.88
CA GLY A 94 13.84 4.83 6.65
C GLY A 94 13.87 6.06 5.73
N GLU A 95 14.72 7.03 6.05
CA GLU A 95 14.86 8.27 5.27
C GLU A 95 15.86 8.15 4.11
N SER A 96 16.74 7.13 4.09
CA SER A 96 17.80 7.05 3.07
C SER A 96 18.24 5.61 2.75
N ALA A 97 18.67 5.38 1.49
CA ALA A 97 19.12 4.09 0.96
C ALA A 97 20.53 3.69 1.47
N VAL A 98 20.95 4.25 2.60
CA VAL A 98 22.31 4.12 3.11
C VAL A 98 22.37 2.84 3.93
N SER A 99 22.82 1.78 3.25
CA SER A 99 23.29 0.51 3.79
C SER A 99 22.47 -0.05 4.96
N ALA A 100 21.48 -0.87 4.64
CA ALA A 100 20.87 -1.77 5.62
C ALA A 100 21.95 -2.47 6.45
N ALA A 101 21.82 -2.44 7.77
CA ALA A 101 22.66 -3.23 8.64
C ALA A 101 22.45 -4.73 8.32
N PRO A 102 23.42 -5.61 8.66
CA PRO A 102 23.22 -7.04 8.51
C PRO A 102 21.94 -7.49 9.22
N GLY A 103 21.02 -8.12 8.48
CA GLY A 103 19.71 -8.52 9.00
C GLY A 103 18.57 -7.51 8.81
N GLU A 104 18.82 -6.39 8.13
CA GLU A 104 17.79 -5.44 7.72
C GLU A 104 17.38 -5.65 6.26
N LEU A 105 16.07 -5.58 6.01
CA LEU A 105 15.47 -5.63 4.69
C LEU A 105 15.00 -4.24 4.28
N VAL A 106 15.54 -3.66 3.21
CA VAL A 106 15.01 -2.41 2.65
C VAL A 106 13.86 -2.73 1.70
N VAL A 107 12.73 -2.10 1.96
CA VAL A 107 11.46 -2.29 1.26
C VAL A 107 11.07 -0.96 0.64
N THR A 108 11.09 -0.87 -0.68
CA THR A 108 10.72 0.33 -1.43
C THR A 108 9.41 0.07 -2.17
N PRO A 109 8.25 0.47 -1.61
CA PRO A 109 6.98 0.32 -2.29
C PRO A 109 6.83 1.37 -3.39
N GLU A 110 6.36 0.92 -4.55
CA GLU A 110 6.04 1.72 -5.73
C GLU A 110 4.57 1.48 -6.08
N ILE A 111 3.82 2.55 -6.32
CA ILE A 111 2.41 2.47 -6.69
C ILE A 111 2.34 2.28 -8.21
N ILE A 112 1.84 1.13 -8.67
CA ILE A 112 1.73 0.83 -10.11
C ILE A 112 0.42 1.37 -10.67
N THR A 113 -0.68 1.01 -10.01
CA THR A 113 -2.04 1.38 -10.39
C THR A 113 -2.90 1.41 -9.14
N MET A 114 -4.09 1.97 -9.25
CA MET A 114 -5.04 2.04 -8.16
C MET A 114 -6.43 1.74 -8.68
N GLU A 115 -7.10 0.80 -8.01
CA GLU A 115 -8.52 0.54 -8.20
C GLU A 115 -9.30 1.24 -7.10
N TRP A 116 -10.42 1.85 -7.45
CA TRP A 116 -11.31 2.44 -6.48
C TRP A 116 -12.75 2.39 -6.95
N GLY A 117 -13.69 2.49 -6.02
CA GLY A 117 -15.11 2.51 -6.35
C GLY A 117 -15.99 2.78 -5.14
N TYR A 118 -17.25 3.11 -5.42
CA TYR A 118 -18.26 3.31 -4.39
C TYR A 118 -18.79 1.99 -3.85
N GLN A 119 -19.11 2.00 -2.56
CA GLN A 119 -19.78 0.93 -1.83
C GLN A 119 -20.93 1.55 -1.02
N PRO A 120 -21.95 0.77 -0.61
CA PRO A 120 -23.12 1.31 0.12
C PRO A 120 -22.79 2.11 1.38
N LEU A 121 -21.58 1.96 1.95
CA LEU A 121 -21.13 2.62 3.18
C LEU A 121 -19.85 3.45 3.00
N GLY A 122 -19.42 3.74 1.77
CA GLY A 122 -18.25 4.60 1.55
C GLY A 122 -17.47 4.30 0.27
N VAL A 123 -16.21 4.73 0.23
CA VAL A 123 -15.30 4.52 -0.90
C VAL A 123 -14.32 3.41 -0.56
N ARG A 124 -14.16 2.46 -1.47
CA ARG A 124 -13.11 1.44 -1.40
C ARG A 124 -11.94 1.87 -2.26
N ILE A 125 -10.74 1.86 -1.69
CA ILE A 125 -9.48 2.13 -2.39
C ILE A 125 -8.57 0.92 -2.27
N ARG A 126 -7.99 0.51 -3.40
CA ARG A 126 -7.08 -0.63 -3.52
C ARG A 126 -5.86 -0.22 -4.36
N PRO A 127 -4.78 0.25 -3.72
CA PRO A 127 -3.54 0.48 -4.43
C PRO A 127 -2.91 -0.87 -4.80
N LEU A 128 -2.51 -1.02 -6.06
CA LEU A 128 -1.65 -2.10 -6.49
C LEU A 128 -0.20 -1.65 -6.35
N LEU A 129 0.51 -2.29 -5.42
CA LEU A 129 1.88 -1.95 -5.09
C LEU A 129 2.85 -2.94 -5.73
N ARG A 130 3.90 -2.42 -6.35
CA ARG A 130 5.16 -3.15 -6.57
C ARG A 130 6.02 -2.94 -5.34
N VAL A 131 6.56 -4.01 -4.78
CA VAL A 131 7.54 -3.89 -3.70
C VAL A 131 8.89 -4.25 -4.26
N LEU A 132 9.80 -3.29 -4.28
CA LEU A 132 11.20 -3.52 -4.57
C LEU A 132 11.90 -3.84 -3.25
N VAL A 133 12.65 -4.94 -3.23
CA VAL A 133 13.34 -5.41 -2.04
C VAL A 133 14.84 -5.30 -2.31
N GLY A 134 15.55 -4.57 -1.46
CA GLY A 134 17.00 -4.38 -1.54
C GLY A 134 17.66 -4.62 -0.19
N GLY A 135 18.90 -5.11 -0.19
CA GLY A 135 19.67 -5.38 1.03
C GLY A 135 20.65 -6.54 0.83
N ALA A 136 21.46 -6.83 1.85
CA ALA A 136 22.34 -8.00 1.91
C ALA A 136 21.56 -9.32 2.16
N LEU A 137 20.30 -9.35 1.75
CA LEU A 137 19.43 -10.52 1.67
C LEU A 137 19.16 -10.72 0.19
N ASP A 138 19.67 -11.82 -0.37
CA ASP A 138 19.54 -12.17 -1.78
C ASP A 138 18.13 -11.88 -2.31
N ILE A 139 18.11 -11.12 -3.39
CA ILE A 139 16.96 -10.44 -3.98
C ILE A 139 15.86 -11.46 -4.32
N PHE A 140 14.71 -11.36 -3.65
CA PHE A 140 13.47 -12.02 -4.10
C PHE A 140 12.42 -10.99 -4.51
N SER A 141 12.14 -10.97 -5.81
CA SER A 141 10.95 -10.36 -6.39
C SER A 141 9.70 -10.95 -5.75
N LEU A 142 9.05 -10.19 -4.86
CA LEU A 142 7.78 -10.58 -4.25
C LEU A 142 6.63 -10.23 -5.19
N GLN A 143 6.46 -11.04 -6.23
CA GLN A 143 5.13 -11.25 -6.80
C GLN A 143 4.42 -12.25 -5.87
N MET A 144 3.80 -11.76 -4.79
CA MET A 144 3.29 -12.59 -3.69
C MET A 144 2.14 -13.50 -4.13
N SER A 145 2.50 -14.72 -4.53
CA SER A 145 1.67 -15.91 -4.37
C SER A 145 2.15 -16.67 -3.14
N ASN A 146 1.25 -17.04 -2.22
CA ASN A 146 1.57 -17.77 -0.98
C ASN A 146 2.42 -19.03 -1.17
N SER A 147 2.44 -19.60 -2.38
CA SER A 147 3.23 -20.80 -2.71
C SER A 147 4.73 -20.53 -2.85
N LEU A 148 5.14 -19.32 -3.24
CA LEU A 148 6.55 -18.98 -3.44
C LEU A 148 7.26 -18.71 -2.12
N LEU A 149 6.62 -17.99 -1.19
CA LEU A 149 7.16 -17.75 0.15
C LEU A 149 7.49 -19.07 0.88
N ARG A 150 6.61 -20.07 0.74
CA ARG A 150 6.81 -21.39 1.34
C ARG A 150 8.05 -22.09 0.77
N ARG A 151 8.24 -22.03 -0.55
CA ARG A 151 9.41 -22.60 -1.23
C ARG A 151 10.71 -21.94 -0.80
N LEU A 152 10.70 -20.62 -0.58
CA LEU A 152 11.89 -19.88 -0.17
C LEU A 152 12.26 -20.12 1.29
N TYR A 153 11.25 -20.18 2.15
CA TYR A 153 11.43 -20.58 3.54
C TYR A 153 12.03 -21.99 3.64
N ASP A 154 11.46 -22.95 2.88
CA ASP A 154 11.94 -24.33 2.87
C ASP A 154 13.38 -24.44 2.31
N ALA A 155 13.70 -23.67 1.27
CA ALA A 155 15.05 -23.62 0.69
C ALA A 155 16.09 -23.08 1.69
N ARG A 156 15.76 -21.98 2.39
CA ARG A 156 16.69 -21.40 3.39
C ARG A 156 16.85 -22.30 4.60
N LYS A 157 15.78 -22.97 5.05
CA LYS A 157 15.82 -23.94 6.14
C LYS A 157 16.75 -25.11 5.82
N GLN A 158 16.73 -25.60 4.57
CA GLN A 158 17.63 -26.65 4.08
C GLN A 158 19.09 -26.19 4.06
N GLU A 159 19.36 -24.97 3.61
CA GLU A 159 20.71 -24.41 3.56
C GLU A 159 21.32 -24.26 4.97
N ILE A 160 20.56 -23.73 5.92
CA ILE A 160 20.99 -23.60 7.32
C ILE A 160 21.26 -24.97 7.96
N LEU A 161 20.44 -25.98 7.63
CA LEU A 161 20.64 -27.35 8.10
C LEU A 161 21.92 -27.99 7.53
N ASN A 162 22.28 -27.68 6.29
CA ASN A 162 23.49 -28.20 5.66
C ASN A 162 24.76 -27.52 6.16
N GLN A 163 24.71 -26.26 6.57
CA GLN A 163 25.86 -25.57 7.18
C GLN A 163 26.19 -26.03 8.62
N ARG A 164 25.31 -26.82 9.24
CA ARG A 164 25.48 -27.35 10.61
C ARG A 164 25.99 -28.80 10.66
N LYS A 165 26.28 -29.42 9.51
CA LYS A 165 26.88 -30.77 9.41
C LYS A 165 28.33 -30.66 8.96
#